data_AF-A0A942IT54-F1
#
_entry.id   AF-A0A942IT54-F1
#
_cell.length_a   1.000
_cell.length_b   1.000
_cell.length_c   1.000
_cell.angle_alpha   90.00
_cell.angle_beta   90.00
_cell.angle_gamma   90.00
#
_symmetry.space_group_name_H-M   'P 1'
#
loop_
_entity.id
_entity.type
_entity.pdbx_description
1 polymer ?
#
loop_
_entity_poly.entity_id
_entity_poly.type
_entity_poly.pdbx_seq_one_letter_code
_entity_poly.pdbx_strand_id
1 'polypeptide(L)' 'MRVIEEKYMRIMDDRRSFDVHFWQSQGDRAIFEAVLEALRDYFLVRGKDADEFRLQRTVESFQKA' A
#
# COMPACT_ATOMS: atom_id res chain seq x y z
N MET A 1 19.69 5.93 -13.45
CA MET A 1 18.58 5.91 -14.43
C MET A 1 17.47 5.07 -13.81
N ARG A 2 16.30 5.63 -13.53
CA ARG A 2 15.17 4.83 -13.05
C ARG A 2 14.58 4.08 -14.24
N VAL A 3 14.43 2.77 -14.11
CA VAL A 3 13.66 1.98 -15.08
C VAL A 3 12.20 2.22 -14.76
N ILE A 4 11.45 2.74 -15.74
CA ILE A 4 10.01 2.96 -15.62
C ILE A 4 9.33 1.78 -16.34
N GLU A 5 8.47 1.07 -15.64
CA GLU A 5 7.68 -0.03 -16.19
C GLU A 5 6.24 0.45 -16.40
N GLU A 6 5.76 0.39 -17.63
CA GLU A 6 4.43 0.87 -18.03
C GLU A 6 3.70 -0.21 -18.82
N LYS A 7 2.39 -0.33 -18.61
CA LYS A 7 1.51 -1.19 -19.40
C LYS A 7 0.35 -0.38 -19.97
N TYR A 8 0.26 -0.35 -21.30
CA TYR A 8 -0.85 0.27 -22.01
C TYR A 8 -1.88 -0.80 -22.39
N MET A 9 -3.09 -0.69 -21.85
CA MET A 9 -4.19 -1.57 -22.22
C MET A 9 -5.54 -0.87 -22.13
N ARG A 10 -6.56 -1.47 -22.76
CA ARG A 10 -7.95 -1.03 -22.59
C ARG A 10 -8.41 -1.40 -21.19
N ILE A 11 -9.10 -0.47 -20.51
CA ILE A 11 -9.64 -0.67 -19.16
C ILE A 11 -10.53 -1.93 -19.07
N MET A 12 -11.28 -2.22 -20.14
CA MET A 12 -12.17 -3.40 -20.23
C MET A 12 -11.42 -4.74 -20.29
N ASP A 13 -10.15 -4.73 -20.72
CA ASP A 13 -9.33 -5.93 -20.85
C ASP A 13 -8.44 -6.14 -19.61
N ASP A 14 -8.67 -5.37 -18.54
CA ASP A 14 -7.80 -5.32 -17.36
C ASP A 14 -7.74 -6.66 -16.64
N ARG A 15 -6.71 -7.41 -16.98
CA ARG A 15 -6.22 -8.52 -16.19
C ARG A 15 -5.20 -7.92 -15.25
N ARG A 16 -5.51 -7.96 -13.94
CA ARG A 16 -4.66 -7.59 -12.79
C ARG A 16 -3.29 -8.28 -12.75
N SER A 17 -2.92 -9.05 -13.78
CA SER A 17 -1.62 -9.71 -13.92
C SER A 17 -0.45 -8.74 -13.89
N PHE A 18 -0.64 -7.52 -14.40
CA PHE A 18 0.41 -6.49 -14.32
C PHE A 18 0.56 -5.98 -12.90
N ASP A 19 -0.52 -5.57 -12.25
CA ASP A 19 -0.46 -5.10 -10.86
C ASP A 19 0.16 -6.16 -9.95
N VAL A 20 -0.24 -7.42 -10.12
CA VAL A 20 0.31 -8.53 -9.34
C VAL A 20 1.81 -8.68 -9.58
N HIS A 21 2.26 -8.72 -10.85
CA HIS A 21 3.69 -8.85 -11.17
C HIS A 21 4.50 -7.66 -10.67
N PHE A 22 4.02 -6.44 -10.93
CA PHE A 22 4.66 -5.20 -10.52
C PHE A 22 4.81 -5.12 -9.01
N TRP A 23 3.74 -5.33 -8.25
CA TRP A 23 3.80 -5.26 -6.80
C TRP A 23 4.64 -6.36 -6.19
N GLN A 24 4.60 -7.59 -6.73
CA GLN A 24 5.45 -8.68 -6.26
C GLN A 24 6.96 -8.42 -6.49
N SER A 25 7.33 -7.59 -7.47
CA SER A 25 8.75 -7.27 -7.74
C SER A 25 9.32 -6.17 -6.83
N GLN A 26 8.50 -5.39 -6.13
CA GLN A 26 8.97 -4.26 -5.30
C GLN A 26 9.57 -4.67 -3.94
N GLY A 27 9.23 -5.85 -3.44
CA GLY A 27 9.59 -6.30 -2.08
C GLY A 27 8.63 -5.78 -1.01
N ASP A 28 8.61 -6.46 0.15
CA ASP A 28 7.68 -6.24 1.25
C ASP A 28 7.68 -4.78 1.77
N ARG A 29 8.87 -4.23 2.05
CA ARG A 29 9.02 -2.88 2.58
C ARG A 29 8.40 -1.81 1.68
N ALA A 30 8.71 -1.84 0.38
CA ALA A 30 8.22 -0.85 -0.58
C ALA A 30 6.69 -0.92 -0.73
N ILE A 31 6.12 -2.12 -0.69
CA ILE A 31 4.66 -2.31 -0.70
C ILE A 31 4.04 -1.66 0.54
N PHE A 32 4.58 -1.91 1.73
CA PHE A 32 4.05 -1.32 2.96
C PHE A 32 4.18 0.20 3.01
N GLU A 33 5.30 0.76 2.55
CA GLU A 33 5.51 2.21 2.45
C GLU A 33 4.47 2.85 1.52
N ALA A 34 4.26 2.27 0.33
CA ALA A 34 3.27 2.79 -0.63
C ALA A 34 1.83 2.72 -0.09
N VAL A 35 1.46 1.63 0.59
CA VAL A 35 0.13 1.49 1.21
C VAL A 35 -0.05 2.52 2.34
N LEU A 36 0.99 2.78 3.15
CA LEU A 36 0.92 3.76 4.23
C LEU A 36 0.72 5.19 3.68
N GLU A 37 1.41 5.54 2.59
CA GLU A 37 1.24 6.82 1.91
C GLU A 37 -0.20 6.98 1.37
N ALA A 38 -0.73 5.95 0.69
CA ALA A 38 -2.11 5.97 0.19
C ALA A 38 -3.15 6.14 1.32
N LEU A 39 -2.89 5.57 2.50
CA LEU A 39 -3.74 5.76 3.67
C LEU A 39 -3.65 7.19 4.21
N ARG A 40 -2.44 7.78 4.32
CA ARG A 40 -2.27 9.19 4.71
C ARG A 40 -3.07 10.12 3.82
N ASP A 41 -2.97 9.93 2.50
CA ASP A 41 -3.69 10.74 1.53
C ASP A 41 -5.20 10.61 1.70
N TYR A 42 -5.70 9.39 1.90
CA TYR A 42 -7.12 9.16 2.13
C TYR A 42 -7.63 9.88 3.39
N PHE A 43 -6.89 9.81 4.51
CA PHE A 43 -7.29 10.48 5.75
C PHE A 43 -7.23 12.01 5.61
N LEU A 44 -6.18 12.52 4.97
CA LEU A 44 -5.99 13.94 4.70
C LEU A 44 -7.17 14.51 3.89
N VAL A 45 -7.53 13.87 2.78
CA VAL A 45 -8.66 14.31 1.92
C VAL A 45 -10.00 14.27 2.67
N ARG A 46 -10.13 13.41 3.67
CA ARG A 46 -11.35 13.25 4.47
C ARG A 46 -11.39 14.14 5.71
N GLY A 47 -10.37 14.98 5.94
CA GLY A 47 -10.27 15.82 7.13
C GLY A 47 -10.18 15.01 8.43
N LYS A 48 -9.68 13.77 8.34
CA LYS A 48 -9.45 12.90 9.50
C LYS A 48 -7.98 13.00 9.90
N ASP A 49 -7.69 12.71 11.15
CA ASP A 49 -6.31 12.66 11.64
C ASP A 49 -5.53 11.57 10.87
N ALA A 50 -4.52 11.99 10.12
CA ALA A 50 -3.68 11.12 9.30
C ALA A 50 -2.53 10.49 10.09
N ASP A 51 -2.37 10.83 11.37
CA ASP A 51 -1.38 10.24 12.27
C ASP A 51 -1.97 9.14 13.16
N GLU A 52 -3.31 9.03 13.26
CA GLU A 52 -4.00 7.96 14.00
C GLU A 52 -4.49 6.81 13.08
N PHE A 53 -3.55 6.11 12.43
CA PHE A 53 -3.93 4.89 11.71
C PHE A 53 -4.39 3.81 12.69
N ARG A 54 -5.64 3.36 12.56
CA ARG A 54 -6.18 2.22 13.35
C ARG A 54 -5.40 0.90 13.21
N LEU A 55 -4.49 0.79 12.24
CA LEU A 55 -3.56 -0.34 12.09
C LEU A 55 -2.42 -0.31 13.11
N GLN A 56 -2.19 0.83 13.77
CA GLN A 56 -1.24 0.99 14.87
C GLN A 56 -1.84 0.50 16.21
N ARG A 57 -2.60 -0.60 16.18
CA ARG A 57 -2.88 -1.34 17.41
C ARG A 57 -1.62 -2.08 17.78
N THR A 58 -0.93 -1.59 18.81
CA THR A 58 0.07 -2.33 19.58
C THR A 58 -0.40 -3.78 19.69
N VAL A 59 0.36 -4.72 19.11
CA VAL A 59 0.18 -6.13 19.41
C VAL A 59 0.70 -6.31 20.83
N GLU A 60 -0.14 -6.07 21.83
CA GLU A 60 0.17 -6.42 23.21
C GLU A 60 0.24 -7.96 23.28
N SER A 61 1.46 -8.48 23.28
CA SER A 61 1.69 -9.89 23.60
C SER A 61 1.48 -10.05 25.11
N PHE A 62 0.28 -10.47 25.50
CA PHE A 62 0.06 -10.96 26.86
C PHE A 62 0.72 -12.33 27.00
N GLN A 63 1.92 -12.38 27.57
CA GLN A 63 2.45 -13.63 28.13
C GLN A 63 1.88 -13.82 29.55
N LYS A 64 1.47 -15.04 29.88
CA LYS A 64 1.07 -15.40 31.24
C LYS A 64 2.28 -15.24 32.18
N ALA A 65 2.05 -14.60 33.32
CA ALA A 65 2.96 -14.57 34.46
C ALA A 65 3.12 -15.95 35.10
#